data_AF-A0A3D0NWC9-F1
#
_entry.id   AF-A0A3D0NWC9-F1
#
_cell.length_a   1.000
_cell.length_b   1.000
_cell.length_c   1.000
_cell.angle_alpha   90.00
_cell.angle_beta   90.00
_cell.angle_gamma   90.00
#
_symmetry.space_group_name_H-M   'P 1'
#
loop_
_entity.id
_entity.type
_entity.pdbx_description
1 polymer ?
#
loop_
_entity_poly.entity_id
_entity_poly.type
_entity_poly.pdbx_seq_one_letter_code
_entity_poly.pdbx_strand_id
1 'polypeptide(L)'
;MRTLRAEQLSVRSPIAAFLVLFLALAGAFPLFAQEAAVDPDEIAARFSLPRVTSAEEFAKVARTLHPETPYSLPHAMFFIDRKEGNRIYYADSNRYRFHKDFLLATYLVPRGADVFGPIYIDEDRRFIVGTVAFQRTVDKYTWEIWEGDMATAEHLKTAHEVINRTFFTEVA
;
A
#
# COMPACT_ATOMS: atom_id res chain seq x y z
N MET A 1 93.86 -5.87 -29.27
CA MET A 1 93.02 -5.95 -30.50
C MET A 1 91.82 -6.82 -30.14
N ARG A 2 90.56 -6.47 -30.32
CA ARG A 2 89.89 -5.42 -31.08
C ARG A 2 88.58 -5.15 -30.32
N THR A 3 88.25 -3.88 -30.21
CA THR A 3 86.91 -3.33 -30.06
C THR A 3 85.89 -4.10 -30.90
N LEU A 4 84.66 -4.24 -30.41
CA LEU A 4 83.46 -3.78 -31.12
C LEU A 4 82.29 -3.61 -30.13
N ARG A 5 81.52 -2.57 -30.42
CA ARG A 5 80.47 -1.91 -29.65
C ARG A 5 79.17 -2.08 -30.47
N ALA A 6 78.04 -1.84 -29.80
CA ALA A 6 76.68 -1.64 -30.34
C ALA A 6 75.94 -2.94 -30.69
N GLU A 7 74.64 -3.09 -30.41
CA GLU A 7 73.59 -2.08 -30.31
C GLU A 7 72.71 -2.22 -29.07
N GLN A 8 72.38 -1.06 -28.50
CA GLN A 8 71.13 -0.89 -27.77
C GLN A 8 69.98 -0.87 -28.77
N LEU A 9 69.01 -1.77 -28.62
CA LEU A 9 67.65 -1.55 -29.09
C LEU A 9 66.73 -1.61 -27.88
N SER A 10 66.45 -0.41 -27.38
CA SER A 10 65.41 -0.11 -26.40
C SER A 10 64.06 -0.54 -26.97
N VAL A 11 63.56 -1.71 -26.57
CA VAL A 11 62.14 -2.04 -26.74
C VAL A 11 61.37 -1.24 -25.72
N ARG A 12 60.93 -0.04 -26.10
CA ARG A 12 59.84 0.66 -25.42
C ARG A 12 58.60 -0.19 -25.62
N SER A 13 58.23 -0.93 -24.58
CA SER A 13 56.99 -1.71 -24.52
C SER A 13 55.78 -0.84 -24.89
N PRO A 14 54.96 -1.20 -25.90
CA PRO A 14 53.77 -0.44 -26.28
C PRO A 14 52.57 -0.79 -25.38
N ILE A 15 52.79 -1.38 -24.20
CA ILE A 15 51.70 -1.83 -23.33
C ILE A 15 51.02 -0.64 -22.60
N ALA A 16 51.62 0.55 -22.58
CA ALA A 16 51.07 1.70 -21.88
C ALA A 16 50.04 2.54 -22.66
N ALA A 17 49.68 2.18 -23.89
CA ALA A 17 48.77 2.99 -24.73
C ALA A 17 47.37 2.39 -24.96
N PHE A 18 47.03 1.27 -24.33
CA PHE A 18 45.69 0.65 -24.45
C PHE A 18 44.91 0.58 -23.14
N LEU A 19 45.38 1.23 -22.08
CA LEU A 19 44.77 1.20 -20.74
C LEU A 19 44.13 2.53 -20.30
N VAL A 20 43.97 3.49 -21.23
CA VAL A 20 43.35 4.79 -20.94
C VAL A 20 42.08 5.05 -21.78
N LEU A 21 41.76 4.24 -22.79
CA LEU A 21 40.55 4.45 -23.60
C LEU A 21 39.32 3.62 -23.18
N PHE A 22 39.48 2.61 -22.30
CA PHE A 22 38.34 1.84 -21.76
C PHE A 22 37.80 2.37 -20.42
N LEU A 23 38.42 3.41 -19.84
CA LEU A 23 37.94 4.04 -18.60
C LEU A 23 37.11 5.33 -18.82
N ALA A 24 36.88 5.72 -20.07
CA ALA A 24 36.15 6.95 -20.41
C ALA A 24 34.72 6.71 -20.96
N LEU A 25 34.22 5.48 -20.90
CA LEU A 25 32.88 5.09 -21.41
C LEU A 25 32.08 4.22 -20.42
N ALA A 26 32.39 4.29 -19.13
CA ALA A 26 31.60 3.67 -18.06
C ALA A 26 30.84 4.70 -17.19
N GLY A 27 30.92 5.99 -17.53
CA GLY A 27 30.34 7.09 -16.74
C GLY A 27 28.91 7.49 -17.12
N ALA A 28 28.20 6.72 -17.94
CA ALA A 28 26.88 7.12 -18.46
C ALA A 28 25.85 5.98 -18.53
N PHE A 29 26.08 4.87 -17.82
CA PHE A 29 24.96 3.99 -17.45
C PHE A 29 24.49 4.42 -16.07
N PRO A 30 23.26 4.92 -15.90
CA PRO A 30 22.66 4.99 -14.57
C PRO A 30 22.51 3.54 -14.10
N LEU A 31 23.55 3.02 -13.44
CA LEU A 31 23.48 1.80 -12.66
C LEU A 31 22.47 2.10 -11.55
N PHE A 32 21.25 1.64 -11.74
CA PHE A 32 20.09 1.94 -10.92
C PHE A 32 19.67 3.42 -10.98
N ALA A 33 18.97 3.80 -12.06
CA ALA A 33 17.82 4.67 -11.84
C ALA A 33 16.96 3.94 -10.79
N GLN A 34 17.02 4.38 -9.54
CA GLN A 34 16.08 3.95 -8.52
C GLN A 34 14.72 4.39 -9.05
N GLU A 35 13.98 3.48 -9.67
CA GLU A 35 12.57 3.69 -9.92
C GLU A 35 12.00 4.10 -8.57
N ALA A 36 11.61 5.36 -8.45
CA ALA A 36 11.11 5.90 -7.20
C ALA A 36 10.00 4.95 -6.77
N ALA A 37 10.21 4.27 -5.64
CA ALA A 37 9.21 3.36 -5.12
C ALA A 37 7.92 4.18 -4.97
N VAL A 38 6.89 3.80 -5.73
CA VAL A 38 5.59 4.49 -5.69
C VAL A 38 5.12 4.46 -4.24
N ASP A 39 4.72 5.63 -3.72
CA ASP A 39 4.24 5.76 -2.35
C ASP A 39 3.05 4.79 -2.12
N PRO A 40 3.11 3.91 -1.09
CA PRO A 40 1.99 3.06 -0.73
C PRO A 40 0.64 3.79 -0.65
N ASP A 41 0.63 5.04 -0.18
CA ASP A 41 -0.59 5.86 -0.13
C ASP A 41 -1.13 6.21 -1.51
N GLU A 42 -0.25 6.47 -2.47
CA GLU A 42 -0.65 6.73 -3.86
C GLU A 42 -1.25 5.48 -4.50
N ILE A 43 -0.69 4.30 -4.18
CA ILE A 43 -1.24 3.02 -4.64
C ILE A 43 -2.61 2.77 -4.00
N ALA A 44 -2.73 2.98 -2.69
CA ALA A 44 -3.98 2.81 -1.96
C ALA A 44 -5.08 3.74 -2.48
N ALA A 45 -4.75 4.99 -2.82
CA ALA A 45 -5.70 5.97 -3.37
C ALA A 45 -6.29 5.57 -4.74
N ARG A 46 -5.62 4.69 -5.50
CA ARG A 46 -6.17 4.18 -6.78
C ARG A 46 -7.30 3.17 -6.57
N PHE A 47 -7.37 2.54 -5.40
CA PHE A 47 -8.31 1.47 -5.10
C PHE A 47 -9.11 1.70 -3.82
N SER A 48 -9.20 2.94 -3.39
CA SER A 48 -9.99 3.34 -2.23
C SER A 48 -10.45 4.78 -2.37
N LEU A 49 -11.46 5.14 -1.59
CA LEU A 49 -11.86 6.53 -1.41
C LEU A 49 -11.38 7.03 -0.03
N PRO A 50 -10.86 8.27 0.08
CA PRO A 50 -10.48 8.85 1.37
C PRO A 50 -11.69 9.43 2.14
N ARG A 51 -12.84 9.49 1.48
CA ARG A 51 -14.15 9.93 2.01
C ARG A 51 -15.24 9.43 1.08
N VAL A 52 -16.44 9.24 1.61
CA VAL A 52 -17.63 8.87 0.83
C VAL A 52 -18.67 9.96 1.03
N THR A 53 -18.89 10.76 0.00
CA THR A 53 -19.72 11.98 0.03
C THR A 53 -21.13 11.75 -0.54
N SER A 54 -21.43 10.54 -1.02
CA SER A 54 -22.76 10.16 -1.48
C SER A 54 -22.96 8.64 -1.47
N ALA A 55 -24.22 8.21 -1.58
CA ALA A 55 -24.58 6.80 -1.79
C ALA A 55 -24.01 6.23 -3.10
N GLU A 56 -23.85 7.07 -4.14
CA GLU A 56 -23.24 6.66 -5.41
C GLU A 56 -21.74 6.37 -5.24
N GLU A 57 -21.02 7.20 -4.48
CA GLU A 57 -19.63 6.94 -4.15
C GLU A 57 -19.47 5.68 -3.30
N PHE A 58 -20.36 5.45 -2.35
CA PHE A 58 -20.39 4.20 -1.59
C PHE A 58 -20.56 2.99 -2.52
N ALA A 59 -21.48 3.07 -3.48
CA ALA A 59 -21.72 2.00 -4.44
C ALA A 59 -20.50 1.68 -5.33
N LYS A 60 -19.57 2.63 -5.53
CA LYS A 60 -18.32 2.41 -6.30
C LYS A 60 -17.33 1.52 -5.55
N VAL A 61 -17.33 1.56 -4.22
CA VAL A 61 -16.40 0.79 -3.38
C VAL A 61 -17.05 -0.41 -2.68
N ALA A 62 -18.37 -0.45 -2.64
CA ALA A 62 -19.11 -1.53 -2.02
C ALA A 62 -19.24 -2.76 -2.94
N ARG A 63 -19.14 -3.96 -2.35
CA ARG A 63 -19.65 -5.19 -2.96
C ARG A 63 -21.00 -5.53 -2.33
N THR A 64 -21.88 -6.19 -3.06
CA THR A 64 -23.20 -6.60 -2.53
C THR A 64 -23.21 -8.08 -2.21
N LEU A 65 -23.42 -8.45 -0.94
CA LEU A 65 -23.77 -9.84 -0.57
C LEU A 65 -25.25 -10.07 -0.82
N HIS A 66 -25.58 -11.33 -1.13
CA HIS A 66 -26.95 -11.79 -1.36
C HIS A 66 -27.76 -10.85 -2.29
N PRO A 67 -27.23 -10.51 -3.48
CA PRO A 67 -27.93 -9.62 -4.41
C PRO A 67 -29.29 -10.21 -4.80
N GLU A 68 -30.25 -9.34 -5.10
CA GLU A 68 -31.63 -9.72 -5.45
C GLU A 68 -32.40 -10.48 -4.36
N THR A 69 -31.96 -10.37 -3.10
CA THR A 69 -32.68 -10.94 -1.95
C THR A 69 -33.08 -9.86 -0.94
N PRO A 70 -34.06 -10.13 -0.05
CA PRO A 70 -34.36 -9.26 1.10
C PRO A 70 -33.17 -9.02 2.04
N TYR A 71 -32.15 -9.88 1.99
CA TYR A 71 -30.92 -9.80 2.80
C TYR A 71 -29.75 -9.18 2.02
N SER A 72 -30.03 -8.46 0.93
CA SER A 72 -29.00 -7.76 0.17
C SER A 72 -28.24 -6.79 1.06
N LEU A 73 -26.92 -6.96 1.12
CA LEU A 73 -26.03 -6.21 2.00
C LEU A 73 -24.89 -5.59 1.19
N PRO A 74 -25.11 -4.41 0.59
CA PRO A 74 -24.03 -3.59 0.04
C PRO A 74 -23.08 -3.19 1.17
N HIS A 75 -21.81 -3.53 1.04
CA HIS A 75 -20.82 -3.27 2.08
C HIS A 75 -19.44 -2.97 1.50
N ALA A 76 -18.70 -2.08 2.17
CA ALA A 76 -17.35 -1.69 1.82
C ALA A 76 -16.42 -1.84 3.03
N MET A 77 -15.27 -2.48 2.83
CA MET A 77 -14.21 -2.54 3.84
C MET A 77 -13.63 -1.15 4.07
N PHE A 78 -13.39 -0.80 5.32
CA PHE A 78 -12.63 0.38 5.70
C PHE A 78 -11.34 0.02 6.45
N PHE A 79 -10.39 0.94 6.39
CA PHE A 79 -9.11 0.88 7.09
C PHE A 79 -8.83 2.27 7.66
N ILE A 80 -8.48 2.35 8.94
CA ILE A 80 -8.03 3.59 9.57
C ILE A 80 -6.58 3.41 9.96
N ASP A 81 -5.70 4.16 9.32
CA ASP A 81 -4.27 4.20 9.61
C ASP A 81 -3.99 5.20 10.74
N ARG A 82 -3.77 4.69 11.94
CA ARG A 82 -3.48 5.48 13.13
C ARG A 82 -2.11 6.17 13.06
N LYS A 83 -1.17 5.62 12.27
CA LYS A 83 0.15 6.24 12.06
C LYS A 83 0.01 7.55 11.27
N GLU A 84 -0.94 7.61 10.35
CA GLU A 84 -1.18 8.76 9.46
C GLU A 84 -2.34 9.64 9.93
N GLY A 85 -2.41 9.89 11.25
CA GLY A 85 -3.42 10.78 11.83
C GLY A 85 -4.86 10.28 11.68
N ASN A 86 -5.06 8.96 11.79
CA ASN A 86 -6.34 8.28 11.57
C ASN A 86 -6.90 8.49 10.15
N ARG A 87 -6.03 8.42 9.14
CA ARG A 87 -6.44 8.47 7.73
C ARG A 87 -7.29 7.26 7.41
N ILE A 88 -8.43 7.47 6.76
CA ILE A 88 -9.33 6.40 6.35
C ILE A 88 -9.18 6.05 4.86
N TYR A 89 -9.35 4.76 4.56
CA TYR A 89 -9.48 4.22 3.21
C TYR A 89 -10.76 3.39 3.15
N TYR A 90 -11.71 3.77 2.31
CA TYR A 90 -12.84 2.93 1.93
C TYR A 90 -12.44 2.14 0.69
N ALA A 91 -12.00 0.90 0.88
CA ALA A 91 -11.40 0.11 -0.19
C ALA A 91 -12.44 -0.43 -1.17
N ASP A 92 -12.06 -0.50 -2.45
CA ASP A 92 -12.80 -1.22 -3.47
C ASP A 92 -12.93 -2.70 -3.06
N SER A 93 -14.10 -3.01 -2.52
CA SER A 93 -14.42 -4.32 -1.99
C SER A 93 -14.78 -5.30 -3.09
N ASN A 94 -15.06 -4.85 -4.32
CA ASN A 94 -15.19 -5.75 -5.47
C ASN A 94 -13.82 -6.30 -5.88
N ARG A 95 -12.75 -5.53 -5.67
CA ARG A 95 -11.37 -5.92 -5.99
C ARG A 95 -10.69 -6.79 -4.93
N TYR A 96 -10.80 -6.41 -3.67
CA TYR A 96 -10.11 -7.11 -2.57
C TYR A 96 -11.11 -7.87 -1.74
N ARG A 97 -10.86 -9.16 -1.48
CA ARG A 97 -11.79 -10.02 -0.71
C ARG A 97 -11.68 -9.78 0.79
N PHE A 98 -10.46 -9.62 1.31
CA PHE A 98 -10.16 -9.46 2.74
C PHE A 98 -9.31 -8.22 3.01
N HIS A 99 -9.31 -7.75 4.27
CA HIS A 99 -8.50 -6.60 4.69
C HIS A 99 -7.01 -6.78 4.39
N LYS A 100 -6.48 -7.97 4.67
CA LYS A 100 -5.09 -8.30 4.37
C LYS A 100 -4.73 -8.17 2.89
N ASP A 101 -5.67 -8.45 1.98
CA ASP A 101 -5.39 -8.44 0.54
C ASP A 101 -5.17 -7.01 0.05
N PHE A 102 -5.95 -6.05 0.56
CA PHE A 102 -5.75 -4.62 0.29
C PHE A 102 -4.43 -4.13 0.85
N LEU A 103 -4.13 -4.42 2.12
CA LEU A 103 -2.90 -3.94 2.78
C LEU A 103 -1.62 -4.45 2.11
N LEU A 104 -1.61 -5.72 1.70
CA LEU A 104 -0.45 -6.33 1.02
C LEU A 104 -0.33 -5.87 -0.43
N ALA A 105 -1.44 -5.69 -1.15
CA ALA A 105 -1.42 -5.24 -2.54
C ALA A 105 -1.04 -3.75 -2.70
N THR A 106 -1.33 -2.94 -1.68
CA THR A 106 -1.03 -1.50 -1.66
C THR A 106 0.32 -1.18 -1.00
N TYR A 107 1.02 -2.17 -0.46
CA TYR A 107 2.27 -2.00 0.29
C TYR A 107 2.15 -1.13 1.54
N LEU A 108 0.92 -0.88 2.03
CA LEU A 108 0.68 -0.27 3.34
C LEU A 108 1.26 -1.13 4.47
N VAL A 109 1.33 -2.45 4.22
CA VAL A 109 2.09 -3.43 4.99
C VAL A 109 3.06 -4.16 4.05
N PRO A 110 4.30 -4.50 4.48
CA PRO A 110 5.24 -5.23 3.65
C PRO A 110 4.66 -6.57 3.16
N ARG A 111 4.99 -6.94 1.91
CA ARG A 111 4.60 -8.24 1.36
C ARG A 111 5.18 -9.38 2.20
N GLY A 112 4.36 -10.39 2.48
CA GLY A 112 4.74 -11.56 3.28
C GLY A 112 4.81 -11.31 4.78
N ALA A 113 4.49 -10.10 5.27
CA ALA A 113 4.30 -9.85 6.68
C ALA A 113 3.11 -10.64 7.23
N ASP A 114 3.17 -10.99 8.51
CA ASP A 114 1.95 -11.34 9.24
C ASP A 114 1.07 -10.11 9.36
N VAL A 115 -0.22 -10.29 9.10
CA VAL A 115 -1.21 -9.23 9.12
C VAL A 115 -2.28 -9.47 10.19
N PHE A 116 -2.50 -10.73 10.59
CA PHE A 116 -3.67 -11.07 11.41
C PHE A 116 -3.61 -10.45 12.81
N GLY A 117 -2.54 -10.74 13.57
CA GLY A 117 -2.34 -10.14 14.90
C GLY A 117 -2.33 -8.60 14.84
N PRO A 118 -1.50 -8.02 13.96
CA PRO A 118 -1.36 -6.57 13.83
C PRO A 118 -2.59 -5.78 13.35
N ILE A 119 -3.68 -6.41 12.89
CA ILE A 119 -4.92 -5.69 12.53
C ILE A 119 -6.15 -6.10 13.35
N TYR A 120 -6.13 -7.27 14.00
CA TYR A 120 -7.28 -7.76 14.77
C TYR A 120 -7.00 -7.97 16.26
N ILE A 121 -5.76 -8.18 16.69
CA ILE A 121 -5.45 -8.62 18.06
C ILE A 121 -4.72 -7.56 18.87
N ASP A 122 -3.67 -6.95 18.29
CA ASP A 122 -2.80 -6.05 19.03
C ASP A 122 -3.55 -4.78 19.46
N GLU A 123 -3.29 -4.31 20.69
CA GLU A 123 -3.92 -3.09 21.23
C GLU A 123 -3.30 -1.81 20.65
N ASP A 124 -1.99 -1.81 20.40
CA ASP A 124 -1.27 -0.70 19.77
C ASP A 124 -1.22 -0.81 18.24
N ARG A 125 -2.09 -1.63 17.65
CA ARG A 125 -2.14 -1.87 16.20
C ARG A 125 -2.23 -0.59 15.39
N ARG A 126 -1.49 -0.53 14.28
CA ARG A 126 -1.53 0.60 13.35
C ARG A 126 -2.89 0.78 12.69
N PHE A 127 -3.53 -0.32 12.31
CA PHE A 127 -4.77 -0.28 11.55
C PHE A 127 -5.97 -0.69 12.40
N ILE A 128 -7.03 0.10 12.33
CA ILE A 128 -8.38 -0.34 12.71
C ILE A 128 -9.11 -0.69 11.42
N VAL A 129 -9.65 -1.89 11.35
CA VAL A 129 -10.28 -2.42 10.13
C VAL A 129 -11.69 -2.87 10.42
N GLY A 130 -12.56 -2.74 9.42
CA GLY A 130 -13.94 -3.18 9.53
C GLY A 130 -14.69 -2.99 8.23
N THR A 131 -16.01 -2.95 8.32
CA THR A 131 -16.89 -2.84 7.16
C THR A 131 -17.99 -1.82 7.45
N VAL A 132 -18.27 -0.92 6.51
CA VAL A 132 -19.51 -0.14 6.49
C VAL A 132 -20.50 -0.88 5.59
N ALA A 133 -21.73 -1.07 6.05
CA ALA A 133 -22.77 -1.77 5.32
C ALA A 133 -24.08 -0.97 5.31
N PHE A 134 -24.82 -1.06 4.22
CA PHE A 134 -26.17 -0.52 4.12
C PHE A 134 -27.20 -1.61 4.47
N GLN A 135 -27.84 -1.46 5.63
CA GLN A 135 -28.84 -2.37 6.16
C GLN A 135 -30.21 -2.05 5.58
N ARG A 136 -30.59 -2.74 4.49
CA ARG A 136 -31.87 -2.49 3.79
C ARG A 136 -33.12 -2.63 4.67
N THR A 137 -33.07 -3.48 5.68
CA THR A 137 -34.21 -3.75 6.58
C THR A 137 -34.56 -2.56 7.48
N VAL A 138 -33.58 -1.70 7.77
CA VAL A 138 -33.74 -0.53 8.66
C VAL A 138 -33.37 0.79 7.98
N ASP A 139 -33.03 0.75 6.68
CA ASP A 139 -32.65 1.89 5.85
C ASP A 139 -31.53 2.75 6.47
N LYS A 140 -30.50 2.08 6.98
CA LYS A 140 -29.38 2.73 7.68
C LYS A 140 -28.03 2.19 7.24
N TYR A 141 -27.04 3.07 7.29
CA TYR A 141 -25.65 2.66 7.28
C TYR A 141 -25.24 2.26 8.69
N THR A 142 -24.63 1.09 8.81
CA THR A 142 -23.99 0.62 10.03
C THR A 142 -22.52 0.33 9.74
N TRP A 143 -21.70 0.30 10.77
CA TRP A 143 -20.35 -0.26 10.66
C TRP A 143 -20.14 -1.40 11.64
N GLU A 144 -19.27 -2.33 11.26
CA GLU A 144 -18.94 -3.49 12.05
C GLU A 144 -17.44 -3.77 12.01
N ILE A 145 -16.97 -4.44 13.06
CA ILE A 145 -15.68 -5.12 13.10
C ILE A 145 -15.94 -6.62 13.10
N TRP A 146 -14.92 -7.40 12.75
CA TRP A 146 -15.02 -8.85 12.79
C TRP A 146 -15.25 -9.32 14.24
N GLU A 147 -16.09 -10.34 14.44
CA GLU A 147 -16.45 -10.86 15.77
C GLU A 147 -15.23 -11.30 16.60
N GLY A 148 -14.18 -11.79 15.95
CA GLY A 148 -12.92 -12.18 16.61
C GLY A 148 -11.91 -11.05 16.80
N ASP A 149 -12.26 -9.81 16.46
CA ASP A 149 -11.41 -8.64 16.65
C ASP A 149 -11.39 -8.24 18.14
N MET A 150 -10.18 -8.11 18.70
CA MET A 150 -9.93 -7.65 20.06
C MET A 150 -9.86 -6.11 20.11
N ALA A 151 -10.86 -5.43 19.55
CA ALA A 151 -10.92 -3.98 19.54
C ALA A 151 -11.16 -3.44 20.95
N THR A 152 -10.38 -2.43 21.33
CA THR A 152 -10.58 -1.72 22.59
C THR A 152 -11.67 -0.65 22.43
N ALA A 153 -12.12 -0.09 23.55
CA ALA A 153 -13.04 1.05 23.52
C ALA A 153 -12.47 2.25 22.75
N GLU A 154 -11.15 2.46 22.77
CA GLU A 154 -10.48 3.53 22.02
C GLU A 154 -10.50 3.26 20.51
N HIS A 155 -10.32 2.01 20.08
CA HIS A 155 -10.49 1.63 18.68
C HIS A 155 -11.91 1.88 18.18
N LEU A 156 -12.92 1.46 18.96
CA LEU A 156 -14.33 1.64 18.57
C LEU A 156 -14.71 3.11 18.49
N LYS A 157 -14.29 3.91 19.48
CA LYS A 157 -14.51 5.36 19.48
C LYS A 157 -13.85 6.01 18.27
N THR A 158 -12.58 5.69 18.01
CA THR A 158 -11.83 6.23 16.86
C THR A 158 -12.51 5.86 15.54
N ALA A 159 -12.91 4.60 15.37
CA ALA A 159 -13.60 4.16 14.17
C ALA A 159 -14.90 4.93 13.94
N HIS A 160 -15.75 5.01 14.97
CA HIS A 160 -17.02 5.72 14.88
C HIS A 160 -16.83 7.21 14.54
N GLU A 161 -15.90 7.90 15.19
CA GLU A 161 -15.61 9.32 14.95
C GLU A 161 -15.06 9.58 13.54
N VAL A 162 -14.13 8.74 13.07
CA VAL A 162 -13.50 8.90 11.75
C VAL A 162 -14.50 8.59 10.64
N ILE A 163 -15.29 7.53 10.78
CA ILE A 163 -16.32 7.15 9.81
C ILE A 163 -17.35 8.29 9.71
N ASN A 164 -17.93 8.73 10.82
CA ASN A 164 -18.96 9.78 10.81
C ASN A 164 -18.43 11.15 10.34
N ARG A 165 -17.12 11.42 10.44
CA ARG A 165 -16.51 12.62 9.86
C ARG A 165 -16.31 12.54 8.33
N THR A 166 -16.23 11.34 7.77
CA THR A 166 -15.80 11.11 6.38
C THR A 166 -16.86 10.42 5.51
N PHE A 167 -17.99 10.05 6.11
CA PHE A 167 -19.15 9.48 5.45
C PHE A 167 -20.25 10.55 5.33
N PHE A 168 -21.05 10.45 4.27
CA PHE A 168 -22.01 11.49 3.88
C PHE A 168 -23.26 11.58 4.75
N THR A 169 -23.46 10.58 5.61
CA THR A 169 -24.57 10.48 6.56
C THR A 169 -24.04 9.86 7.84
N GLU A 170 -24.80 10.02 8.92
CA GLU A 170 -24.53 9.31 10.17
C GLU A 170 -24.52 7.79 9.94
N VAL A 171 -23.49 7.13 10.44
CA VAL A 171 -23.31 5.68 10.42
C VAL A 171 -23.40 5.17 11.85
N ALA A 172 -24.39 4.30 12.09
CA ALA A 172 -24.68 3.71 13.39
C ALA A 172 -23.63 2.67 13.80
#